data_AF-A0A9P7T293-F1
#
_entry.id   AF-A0A9P7T293-F1
#
_cell.length_a   1.000
_cell.length_b   1.000
_cell.length_c   1.000
_cell.angle_alpha   90.00
_cell.angle_beta   90.00
_cell.angle_gamma   90.00
#
_symmetry.space_group_name_H-M   'P 1'
#
loop_
_entity.id
_entity.type
_entity.pdbx_description
1 polymer ?
#
loop_
_entity_poly.entity_id
_entity_poly.type
_entity_poly.pdbx_seq_one_letter_code
_entity_poly.pdbx_strand_id
1 'polypeptide(L)'
;MRTIPIRNHPGIGSAPLGSTTEAIHGPVRDQTGTVQPADRLIVGVDFGTTFSGVAAVYTATPDDIEIIKTWPGGNGITSDKVPTELTYDVPARPARPVRPAHAAPFSSSSSSSSSSSPSSSPPSPTPKWGFQFRPEDPRLRCIKLFLDPIQKLPFYVSHLDTAAQLKRANRTVVDAVSDYLTQIRRHTMETLSRRYGTAFMASTRVEFVLTCPAVWSDAAKHRTLLAAERAGMGQRGEIRMVSEPEAAAVYTLKVMGGGSLVVGDHFVVCDAGGGTVDLIAYKIKSLHPLRVEESAVGTGGLCGSAFLNYRFEEHVRNRLGHARFDEMKTLKAKTWQMGLKYFEEFVKRNFDEEEHQEVHVP
;
A
#
# COMPACT_ATOMS: atom_id res chain seq x y z
N MET A 1 11.84 -10.89 -52.71
CA MET A 1 12.86 -11.86 -53.23
C MET A 1 13.45 -12.56 -52.01
N ARG A 2 13.41 -13.87 -51.78
CA ARG A 2 13.00 -15.04 -52.55
C ARG A 2 12.40 -16.05 -51.56
N THR A 3 11.24 -16.59 -51.90
CA THR A 3 10.64 -17.81 -51.37
C THR A 3 11.35 -19.02 -51.98
N ILE A 4 11.59 -20.08 -51.19
CA ILE A 4 11.86 -21.44 -51.70
C ILE A 4 11.06 -22.44 -50.82
N PRO A 5 10.22 -23.33 -51.39
CA PRO A 5 9.36 -24.27 -50.66
C PRO A 5 9.76 -25.75 -50.85
N ILE A 6 8.91 -26.66 -50.32
CA ILE A 6 8.70 -28.10 -50.67
C ILE A 6 9.46 -29.07 -49.73
N ARG A 7 8.86 -30.09 -49.06
CA ARG A 7 8.06 -31.22 -49.60
C ARG A 7 7.28 -31.98 -48.52
N ASN A 8 6.01 -32.29 -48.82
CA ASN A 8 5.20 -33.35 -48.19
C ASN A 8 5.28 -34.62 -49.05
N HIS A 9 5.15 -35.81 -48.45
CA HIS A 9 4.55 -37.02 -49.05
C HIS A 9 4.32 -38.14 -48.00
N PRO A 10 3.48 -39.18 -48.27
CA PRO A 10 2.34 -39.52 -47.41
C PRO A 10 2.20 -41.03 -47.04
N GLY A 11 1.18 -41.34 -46.21
CA GLY A 11 0.45 -42.62 -46.16
C GLY A 11 1.00 -43.70 -45.20
N ILE A 12 0.25 -44.68 -44.65
CA ILE A 12 -1.14 -45.18 -44.75
C ILE A 12 -1.32 -46.20 -43.59
N GLY A 13 -2.57 -46.42 -43.10
CA GLY A 13 -3.04 -47.69 -42.50
C GLY A 13 -3.48 -47.59 -41.03
N SER A 14 -4.76 -47.40 -40.70
CA SER A 14 -5.88 -48.37 -40.59
C SER A 14 -5.78 -49.37 -39.42
N ALA A 15 -6.71 -49.24 -38.47
CA ALA A 15 -6.99 -50.14 -37.33
C ALA A 15 -7.55 -51.52 -37.78
N PRO A 16 -7.68 -52.51 -36.88
CA PRO A 16 -8.94 -52.62 -36.12
C PRO A 16 -8.82 -53.09 -34.65
N LEU A 17 -9.97 -52.96 -33.97
CA LEU A 17 -10.30 -53.40 -32.60
C LEU A 17 -10.00 -54.88 -32.32
N GLY A 18 -9.55 -55.15 -31.10
CA GLY A 18 -9.63 -56.45 -30.43
C GLY A 18 -9.89 -56.24 -28.94
N SER A 19 -11.10 -56.61 -28.50
CA SER A 19 -11.53 -56.63 -27.10
C SER A 19 -11.17 -57.98 -26.49
N THR A 20 -10.36 -57.99 -25.42
CA THR A 20 -10.40 -59.05 -24.40
C THR A 20 -9.95 -58.50 -23.05
N THR A 21 -10.86 -58.63 -22.09
CA THR A 21 -10.68 -58.50 -20.64
C THR A 21 -9.61 -59.44 -20.11
N GLU A 22 -8.64 -58.93 -19.37
CA GLU A 22 -7.96 -59.68 -18.30
C GLU A 22 -7.53 -58.73 -17.19
N ALA A 23 -8.08 -58.98 -15.99
CA ALA A 23 -7.71 -58.30 -14.76
C ALA A 23 -6.39 -58.89 -14.24
N ILE A 24 -5.36 -58.06 -14.14
CA ILE A 24 -4.12 -58.40 -13.45
C ILE A 24 -3.84 -57.32 -12.42
N HIS A 25 -3.87 -57.73 -11.15
CA HIS A 25 -3.48 -56.94 -9.98
C HIS A 25 -2.06 -56.38 -10.17
N GLY A 26 -1.96 -55.10 -10.50
CA GLY A 26 -0.72 -54.33 -10.33
C GLY A 26 -0.49 -54.03 -8.85
N PRO A 27 0.78 -53.88 -8.40
CA PRO A 27 1.07 -53.59 -7.01
C PRO A 27 0.43 -52.25 -6.63
N VAL A 28 -0.24 -52.23 -5.48
CA VAL A 28 -0.78 -51.03 -4.86
C VAL A 28 0.37 -50.03 -4.74
N ARG A 29 0.35 -48.98 -5.57
CA ARG A 29 1.19 -47.81 -5.34
C ARG A 29 0.80 -47.26 -3.99
N ASP A 30 1.72 -47.39 -3.04
CA ASP A 30 1.65 -46.71 -1.76
C ASP A 30 1.63 -45.21 -2.07
N GLN A 31 0.42 -44.64 -2.13
CA GLN A 31 0.24 -43.20 -2.22
C GLN A 31 0.62 -42.65 -0.86
N THR A 32 1.91 -42.43 -0.67
CA THR A 32 2.40 -41.40 0.24
C THR A 32 1.96 -40.06 -0.37
N GLY A 33 0.68 -39.76 -0.17
CA GLY A 33 0.06 -38.53 -0.62
C GLY A 33 0.77 -37.38 0.05
N THR A 34 1.70 -36.75 -0.67
CA THR A 34 2.07 -35.37 -0.40
C THR A 34 0.78 -34.58 -0.55
N VAL A 35 0.13 -34.25 0.57
CA VAL A 35 -1.04 -33.38 0.59
C VAL A 35 -0.64 -32.12 -0.16
N GLN A 36 -1.15 -31.94 -1.38
CA GLN A 36 -0.95 -30.68 -2.08
C GLN A 36 -1.54 -29.59 -1.19
N PRO A 37 -0.81 -28.47 -0.98
CA PRO A 37 -1.35 -27.38 -0.19
C PRO A 37 -2.71 -27.00 -0.76
N ALA A 38 -3.73 -26.89 0.09
CA ALA A 38 -5.03 -26.43 -0.33
C ALA A 38 -4.89 -25.08 -1.08
N ASP A 39 -5.69 -24.93 -2.14
CA ASP A 39 -5.71 -23.68 -2.87
C ASP A 39 -6.08 -22.50 -1.95
N ARG A 40 -5.52 -21.34 -2.25
CA ARG A 40 -5.62 -20.15 -1.42
C ARG A 40 -5.64 -18.88 -2.26
N LEU A 41 -6.11 -17.81 -1.67
CA LEU A 41 -5.96 -16.46 -2.20
C LEU A 41 -4.70 -15.83 -1.64
N ILE A 42 -3.88 -15.26 -2.52
CA ILE A 42 -2.73 -14.45 -2.14
C ILE A 42 -3.06 -13.00 -2.47
N VAL A 43 -3.01 -12.13 -1.48
CA VAL A 43 -3.23 -10.68 -1.62
C VAL A 43 -1.89 -9.97 -1.49
N GLY A 44 -1.42 -9.36 -2.58
CA GLY A 44 -0.30 -8.43 -2.58
C GLY A 44 -0.77 -7.02 -2.23
N VAL A 45 -0.18 -6.42 -1.20
CA VAL A 45 -0.43 -5.04 -0.79
C VAL A 45 0.84 -4.23 -0.97
N ASP A 46 0.82 -3.31 -1.94
CA ASP A 46 1.81 -2.27 -2.03
C ASP A 46 1.43 -1.14 -1.08
N PHE A 47 2.02 -1.12 0.11
CA PHE A 47 1.79 -0.06 1.09
C PHE A 47 2.76 1.08 0.82
N GLY A 48 2.51 1.92 -0.20
CA GLY A 48 3.41 3.00 -0.59
C GLY A 48 3.29 4.27 0.26
N THR A 49 4.25 5.19 0.14
CA THR A 49 4.28 6.42 0.96
C THR A 49 3.14 7.40 0.62
N THR A 50 2.84 7.54 -0.67
CA THR A 50 1.83 8.50 -1.18
C THR A 50 0.55 7.79 -1.63
N PHE A 51 0.69 6.65 -2.28
CA PHE A 51 -0.41 5.81 -2.71
C PHE A 51 -0.11 4.36 -2.35
N SER A 52 -1.16 3.58 -2.14
CA SER A 52 -1.10 2.13 -1.97
C SER A 52 -1.86 1.44 -3.10
N GLY A 53 -1.47 0.22 -3.43
CA GLY A 53 -2.12 -0.64 -4.42
C GLY A 53 -2.41 -2.03 -3.85
N VAL A 54 -3.42 -2.70 -4.39
CA VAL A 54 -3.76 -4.08 -3.97
C VAL A 54 -4.02 -4.94 -5.20
N ALA A 55 -3.41 -6.11 -5.22
CA ALA A 55 -3.70 -7.17 -6.17
C ALA A 55 -3.99 -8.49 -5.44
N ALA A 56 -4.82 -9.34 -6.03
CA ALA A 56 -5.14 -10.66 -5.51
C ALA A 56 -5.02 -11.71 -6.61
N VAL A 57 -4.62 -12.92 -6.23
CA VAL A 57 -4.55 -14.07 -7.14
C VAL A 57 -5.01 -15.34 -6.43
N TYR A 58 -5.77 -16.17 -7.12
CA TYR A 58 -6.13 -17.50 -6.65
C TYR A 58 -5.10 -18.52 -7.14
N THR A 59 -4.57 -19.37 -6.24
CA THR A 59 -3.45 -20.25 -6.59
C THR A 59 -3.75 -21.29 -7.65
N ALA A 60 -5.03 -21.67 -7.85
CA ALA A 60 -5.42 -22.57 -8.93
C ALA A 60 -5.34 -21.90 -10.31
N THR A 61 -5.32 -20.56 -10.36
CA THR A 61 -5.26 -19.74 -11.58
C THR A 61 -4.21 -18.62 -11.41
N PRO A 62 -2.92 -18.96 -11.30
CA PRO A 62 -1.85 -18.03 -10.89
C PRO A 62 -1.54 -16.93 -11.92
N ASP A 63 -2.12 -17.00 -13.12
CA ASP A 63 -1.99 -16.00 -14.17
C ASP A 63 -3.15 -14.99 -14.20
N ASP A 64 -4.26 -15.26 -13.48
CA ASP A 64 -5.38 -14.32 -13.33
C ASP A 64 -5.16 -13.42 -12.12
N ILE A 65 -4.34 -12.37 -12.33
CA ILE A 65 -4.06 -11.35 -11.31
C ILE A 65 -5.18 -10.30 -11.34
N GLU A 66 -5.93 -10.20 -10.25
CA GLU A 66 -6.94 -9.18 -10.06
C GLU A 66 -6.34 -7.95 -9.38
N ILE A 67 -6.48 -6.78 -9.99
CA ILE A 67 -6.10 -5.49 -9.38
C ILE A 67 -7.36 -4.84 -8.82
N ILE A 68 -7.32 -4.42 -7.55
CA ILE A 68 -8.42 -3.65 -6.95
C ILE A 68 -8.35 -2.22 -7.45
N LYS A 69 -9.37 -1.81 -8.22
CA LYS A 69 -9.43 -0.48 -8.83
C LYS A 69 -10.52 0.44 -8.29
N THR A 70 -11.43 -0.07 -7.47
CA THR A 70 -12.51 0.72 -6.87
C THR A 70 -12.17 1.02 -5.42
N TRP A 71 -12.43 2.24 -4.98
CA TRP A 71 -12.05 2.70 -3.64
C TRP A 71 -13.14 3.59 -3.03
N PRO A 72 -13.30 3.61 -1.70
CA PRO A 72 -14.29 4.46 -1.04
C PRO A 72 -14.12 5.94 -1.40
N GLY A 73 -15.22 6.64 -1.64
CA GLY A 73 -15.23 8.05 -2.04
C GLY A 73 -14.85 8.31 -3.51
N GLY A 74 -14.57 7.27 -4.31
CA GLY A 74 -14.19 7.42 -5.72
C GLY A 74 -15.34 7.80 -6.66
N ASN A 75 -16.60 7.83 -6.19
CA ASN A 75 -17.79 8.24 -6.98
C ASN A 75 -17.90 7.55 -8.36
N GLY A 76 -17.55 6.26 -8.44
CA GLY A 76 -17.58 5.48 -9.68
C GLY A 76 -16.30 5.58 -10.53
N ILE A 77 -15.36 6.45 -10.17
CA ILE A 77 -14.03 6.53 -10.80
C ILE A 77 -13.17 5.36 -10.31
N THR A 78 -12.52 4.70 -11.25
CA THR A 78 -11.54 3.64 -10.97
C THR A 78 -10.12 4.20 -10.95
N SER A 79 -9.26 3.60 -10.12
CA SER A 79 -7.84 3.93 -10.01
C SER A 79 -7.09 2.70 -9.53
N ASP A 80 -5.95 2.38 -10.14
CA ASP A 80 -5.11 1.24 -9.72
C ASP A 80 -4.49 1.42 -8.33
N LYS A 81 -4.61 2.63 -7.77
CA LYS A 81 -4.04 3.01 -6.48
C LYS A 81 -4.94 3.94 -5.68
N VAL A 82 -4.76 3.93 -4.37
CA VAL A 82 -5.52 4.71 -3.40
C VAL A 82 -4.58 5.56 -2.55
N PRO A 83 -4.93 6.80 -2.17
CA PRO A 83 -4.05 7.62 -1.33
C PRO A 83 -3.68 6.92 -0.02
N THR A 84 -2.40 6.96 0.36
CA THR A 84 -1.91 6.53 1.68
C THR A 84 -2.11 7.65 2.69
N GLU A 85 -3.38 7.98 2.90
CA GLU A 85 -3.80 9.09 3.74
C GLU A 85 -4.90 8.67 4.71
N LEU A 86 -4.95 9.34 5.86
CA LEU A 86 -6.00 9.17 6.87
C LEU A 86 -6.42 10.52 7.43
N THR A 87 -7.68 10.63 7.79
CA THR A 87 -8.14 11.64 8.74
C THR A 87 -9.05 11.00 9.77
N TYR A 88 -9.08 11.54 10.97
CA TYR A 88 -9.88 11.01 12.07
C TYR A 88 -11.01 11.99 12.38
N ASP A 89 -12.23 11.49 12.35
CA ASP A 89 -13.36 12.19 12.93
C ASP A 89 -13.25 12.08 14.45
N VAL A 90 -12.58 13.05 15.08
CA VAL A 90 -12.50 13.13 16.54
C VAL A 90 -13.76 13.85 17.03
N PRO A 91 -14.65 13.19 17.79
CA PRO A 91 -15.79 13.87 18.38
C PRO A 91 -15.29 15.05 19.22
N ALA A 92 -15.89 16.23 19.05
CA ALA A 92 -15.55 17.38 19.88
C ALA A 92 -15.72 16.97 21.35
N ARG A 93 -14.63 17.04 22.13
CA ARG A 93 -14.71 16.75 23.57
C ARG A 93 -15.71 17.74 24.16
N PRO A 94 -16.77 17.29 24.87
CA PRO A 94 -17.69 18.23 25.49
C PRO A 94 -16.89 19.16 26.39
N ALA A 95 -17.11 20.47 26.23
CA ALA A 95 -16.48 21.47 27.08
C ALA A 95 -16.72 21.07 28.53
N ARG A 96 -15.65 20.93 29.31
CA ARG A 96 -15.77 20.70 30.75
C ARG A 96 -16.62 21.85 31.29
N PRO A 97 -17.76 21.59 31.98
CA PRO A 97 -18.50 22.67 32.60
C PRO A 97 -17.55 23.36 33.59
N VAL A 98 -17.29 24.63 33.34
CA VAL A 98 -16.56 25.49 34.27
C VAL A 98 -17.43 25.55 35.50
N ARG A 99 -17.04 24.86 36.58
CA ARG A 99 -17.69 25.03 37.88
C ARG A 99 -17.49 26.49 38.29
N PRO A 100 -18.55 27.27 38.55
CA PRO A 100 -18.37 28.58 39.14
C PRO A 100 -17.68 28.40 40.49
N ALA A 101 -16.52 29.02 40.63
CA ALA A 101 -15.89 29.20 41.93
C ALA A 101 -16.83 30.12 42.71
N HIS A 102 -17.61 29.58 43.65
CA HIS A 102 -18.15 30.22 44.86
C HIS A 102 -19.35 29.39 45.38
N ALA A 103 -19.06 28.38 46.20
CA ALA A 103 -19.98 27.90 47.23
C ALA A 103 -19.17 27.23 48.35
N ALA A 104 -19.36 27.73 49.57
CA ALA A 104 -18.67 27.34 50.80
C ALA A 104 -19.03 25.91 51.26
N PRO A 105 -18.24 25.29 52.17
CA PRO A 105 -18.43 23.89 52.54
C PRO A 105 -19.53 23.76 53.60
N PHE A 106 -20.51 22.88 53.35
CA PHE A 106 -21.33 22.29 54.41
C PHE A 106 -21.13 20.78 54.41
N SER A 107 -20.79 20.27 55.59
CA SER A 107 -20.65 18.86 55.91
C SER A 107 -22.01 18.23 56.21
N SER A 108 -22.30 17.04 55.65
CA SER A 108 -22.88 15.93 56.41
C SER A 108 -23.01 14.63 55.59
N SER A 109 -22.63 13.55 56.27
CA SER A 109 -23.13 12.17 56.23
C SER A 109 -23.22 11.37 54.92
N SER A 110 -22.47 10.27 54.97
CA SER A 110 -22.51 9.04 54.18
C SER A 110 -23.90 8.46 53.89
N SER A 111 -24.12 8.11 52.62
CA SER A 111 -24.90 6.94 52.22
C SER A 111 -24.26 6.31 50.98
N SER A 112 -23.85 5.06 51.13
CA SER A 112 -23.23 4.23 50.10
C SER A 112 -24.31 3.73 49.14
N SER A 113 -24.33 4.26 47.92
CA SER A 113 -25.02 3.64 46.79
C SER A 113 -23.99 3.30 45.71
N SER A 114 -23.77 1.99 45.56
CA SER A 114 -22.97 1.37 44.52
C SER A 114 -23.62 1.64 43.15
N SER A 115 -23.18 2.69 42.47
CA SER A 115 -23.42 2.87 41.05
C SER A 115 -22.19 2.36 40.29
N SER A 116 -22.34 1.18 39.69
CA SER A 116 -21.43 0.64 38.70
C SER A 116 -21.38 1.60 37.52
N SER A 117 -20.37 2.47 37.52
CA SER A 117 -20.05 3.32 36.38
C SER A 117 -19.60 2.39 35.23
N PRO A 118 -20.26 2.39 34.07
CA PRO A 118 -19.73 1.66 32.93
C PRO A 118 -18.44 2.36 32.51
N SER A 119 -17.32 1.65 32.65
CA SER A 119 -16.04 2.03 32.07
C SER A 119 -16.14 1.90 30.54
N SER A 120 -16.92 2.78 29.92
CA SER A 120 -16.90 2.95 28.47
C SER A 120 -15.65 3.75 28.16
N SER A 121 -14.58 3.04 27.80
CA SER A 121 -13.49 3.65 27.04
C SER A 121 -14.10 4.42 25.87
N PRO A 122 -13.67 5.68 25.62
CA PRO A 122 -14.24 6.47 24.54
C PRO A 122 -14.13 5.69 23.22
N PRO A 123 -15.14 5.77 22.34
CA PRO A 123 -15.11 5.05 21.07
C PRO A 123 -13.83 5.41 20.30
N SER A 124 -13.16 4.39 19.76
CA SER A 124 -12.01 4.59 18.89
C SER A 124 -12.40 5.50 17.72
N PRO A 125 -11.62 6.54 17.39
CA PRO A 125 -11.94 7.42 16.28
C PRO A 125 -12.02 6.62 14.98
N THR A 126 -13.08 6.86 14.21
CA THR A 126 -13.27 6.20 12.90
C THR A 126 -12.42 6.93 11.86
N PRO A 127 -11.52 6.23 11.15
CA PRO A 127 -10.74 6.83 10.08
C PRO A 127 -11.60 7.03 8.81
N LYS A 128 -11.47 8.19 8.18
CA LYS A 128 -11.76 8.39 6.75
C LYS A 128 -10.50 8.14 5.94
N TRP A 129 -10.65 7.45 4.81
CA TRP A 129 -9.55 7.04 3.95
C TRP A 129 -9.98 7.02 2.49
N GLY A 130 -9.10 6.58 1.59
CA GLY A 130 -9.41 6.47 0.18
C GLY A 130 -9.59 7.84 -0.47
N PHE A 131 -10.75 8.07 -1.08
CA PHE A 131 -11.12 9.34 -1.68
C PHE A 131 -12.26 10.03 -0.89
N GLN A 132 -12.45 9.64 0.38
CA GLN A 132 -13.54 10.15 1.23
C GLN A 132 -13.27 11.54 1.84
N PHE A 133 -12.14 12.16 1.50
CA PHE A 133 -11.71 13.43 2.08
C PHE A 133 -12.43 14.63 1.46
N ARG A 134 -12.78 15.61 2.30
CA ARG A 134 -13.07 16.96 1.82
C ARG A 134 -11.77 17.72 1.59
N PRO A 135 -11.73 18.71 0.67
CA PRO A 135 -10.52 19.50 0.42
C PRO A 135 -9.91 20.11 1.70
N GLU A 136 -10.76 20.56 2.62
CA GLU A 136 -10.41 21.18 3.90
C GLU A 136 -10.01 20.21 5.01
N ASP A 137 -10.21 18.89 4.84
CA ASP A 137 -9.91 17.94 5.91
C ASP A 137 -8.38 17.90 6.16
N PRO A 138 -7.94 17.98 7.44
CA PRO A 138 -6.54 17.73 7.77
C PRO A 138 -6.24 16.25 7.53
N ARG A 139 -5.13 15.96 6.84
CA ARG A 139 -4.77 14.61 6.42
C ARG A 139 -3.40 14.24 6.98
N LEU A 140 -3.31 13.08 7.62
CA LEU A 140 -2.06 12.39 7.85
C LEU A 140 -1.56 11.88 6.50
N ARG A 141 -0.39 12.37 6.08
CA ARG A 141 0.27 11.98 4.82
C ARG A 141 1.67 11.50 5.10
N CYS A 142 2.22 10.72 4.19
CA CYS A 142 3.58 10.18 4.27
C CYS A 142 3.85 9.44 5.59
N ILE A 143 2.82 8.89 6.24
CA ILE A 143 2.93 8.27 7.57
C ILE A 143 3.90 7.07 7.56
N LYS A 144 4.05 6.42 6.41
CA LYS A 144 5.02 5.35 6.15
C LYS A 144 6.46 5.77 6.50
N LEU A 145 6.84 7.02 6.22
CA LEU A 145 8.19 7.51 6.50
C LEU A 145 8.51 7.60 7.99
N PHE A 146 7.51 7.65 8.86
CA PHE A 146 7.67 7.71 10.31
C PHE A 146 7.84 6.32 10.96
N LEU A 147 7.76 5.24 10.17
CA LEU A 147 7.99 3.89 10.67
C LEU A 147 9.47 3.64 10.97
N ASP A 148 10.38 4.28 10.23
CA ASP A 148 11.80 4.19 10.50
C ASP A 148 12.26 5.30 11.49
N PRO A 149 12.68 4.96 12.71
CA PRO A 149 13.06 5.96 13.72
C PRO A 149 14.42 6.62 13.46
N ILE A 150 15.30 6.00 12.66
CA ILE A 150 16.63 6.55 12.35
C ILE A 150 16.63 7.41 11.09
N GLN A 151 15.54 7.35 10.33
CA GLN A 151 15.35 8.12 9.11
C GLN A 151 15.22 9.62 9.42
N LYS A 152 16.16 10.42 8.90
CA LYS A 152 16.06 11.88 8.94
C LYS A 152 15.13 12.34 7.82
N LEU A 153 13.94 12.82 8.16
CA LEU A 153 13.02 13.40 7.18
C LEU A 153 13.57 14.73 6.65
N PRO A 154 13.28 15.10 5.40
CA PRO A 154 13.58 16.43 4.90
C PRO A 154 12.95 17.52 5.77
N PHE A 155 13.61 18.66 5.92
CA PHE A 155 13.19 19.73 6.85
C PHE A 155 11.79 20.29 6.57
N TYR A 156 11.31 20.18 5.32
CA TYR A 156 9.97 20.62 4.90
C TYR A 156 8.87 19.58 5.18
N VAL A 157 9.19 18.43 5.76
CA VAL A 157 8.21 17.47 6.30
C VAL A 157 8.04 17.72 7.80
N SER A 158 6.91 18.30 8.18
CA SER A 158 6.66 18.72 9.57
C SER A 158 6.38 17.54 10.51
N HIS A 159 7.39 17.17 11.32
CA HIS A 159 7.22 16.21 12.42
C HIS A 159 6.17 16.70 13.43
N LEU A 160 6.13 18.01 13.69
CA LEU A 160 5.23 18.63 14.66
C LEU A 160 3.77 18.50 14.24
N ASP A 161 3.46 18.70 12.95
CA ASP A 161 2.08 18.60 12.45
C ASP A 161 1.58 17.15 12.50
N THR A 162 2.42 16.19 12.08
CA THR A 162 2.08 14.76 12.19
C THR A 162 1.86 14.38 13.65
N ALA A 163 2.76 14.78 14.56
CA ALA A 163 2.63 14.49 15.98
C ALA A 163 1.37 15.13 16.60
N ALA A 164 1.04 16.37 16.21
CA ALA A 164 -0.15 17.07 16.69
C ALA A 164 -1.45 16.38 16.22
N GLN A 165 -1.51 15.94 14.95
CA GLN A 165 -2.65 15.19 14.42
C GLN A 165 -2.82 13.83 15.12
N LEU A 166 -1.74 13.07 15.28
CA LEU A 166 -1.73 11.79 15.99
C LEU A 166 -2.15 11.94 17.46
N LYS A 167 -1.63 12.95 18.15
CA LYS A 167 -2.01 13.27 19.54
C LYS A 167 -3.50 13.60 19.67
N ARG A 168 -4.06 14.37 18.72
CA ARG A 168 -5.49 14.72 18.71
C ARG A 168 -6.38 13.48 18.56
N ALA A 169 -5.93 12.50 17.78
CA ALA A 169 -6.63 11.23 17.59
C ALA A 169 -6.30 10.17 18.68
N ASN A 170 -5.42 10.48 19.62
CA ASN A 170 -4.88 9.50 20.58
C ASN A 170 -4.35 8.24 19.87
N ARG A 171 -3.43 8.45 18.92
CA ARG A 171 -2.81 7.42 18.08
C ARG A 171 -1.30 7.55 18.07
N THR A 172 -0.61 6.41 17.98
CA THR A 172 0.80 6.37 17.58
C THR A 172 0.92 6.24 16.05
N VAL A 173 2.14 6.34 15.52
CA VAL A 173 2.41 6.08 14.09
C VAL A 173 1.97 4.67 13.70
N VAL A 174 2.30 3.67 14.51
CA VAL A 174 1.94 2.26 14.25
C VAL A 174 0.43 2.07 14.30
N ASP A 175 -0.28 2.76 15.21
CA ASP A 175 -1.75 2.69 15.25
C ASP A 175 -2.37 3.32 14.00
N ALA A 176 -1.85 4.45 13.53
CA ALA A 176 -2.36 5.07 12.31
C ALA A 176 -2.10 4.22 11.06
N VAL A 177 -0.91 3.61 10.95
CA VAL A 177 -0.63 2.66 9.86
C VAL A 177 -1.53 1.42 9.97
N SER A 178 -1.74 0.90 11.18
CA SER A 178 -2.67 -0.21 11.41
C SER A 178 -4.11 0.15 11.04
N ASP A 179 -4.58 1.35 11.38
CA ASP A 179 -5.92 1.83 11.01
C ASP A 179 -6.07 1.89 9.48
N TYR A 180 -5.05 2.39 8.77
CA TYR A 180 -5.04 2.42 7.31
C TYR A 180 -5.06 1.02 6.71
N LEU A 181 -4.18 0.14 7.16
CA LEU A 181 -4.11 -1.24 6.69
C LEU A 181 -5.39 -2.01 7.03
N THR A 182 -6.06 -1.70 8.14
CA THR A 182 -7.36 -2.28 8.48
C THR A 182 -8.41 -1.92 7.43
N GLN A 183 -8.40 -0.68 6.96
CA GLN A 183 -9.30 -0.24 5.89
C GLN A 183 -8.99 -0.92 4.55
N ILE A 184 -7.70 -1.02 4.19
CA ILE A 184 -7.24 -1.77 3.01
C ILE A 184 -7.72 -3.22 3.06
N ARG A 185 -7.44 -3.92 4.17
CA ARG A 185 -7.84 -5.32 4.38
C ARG A 185 -9.35 -5.46 4.28
N ARG A 186 -10.12 -4.65 5.01
CA ARG A 186 -11.58 -4.72 5.01
C ARG A 186 -12.16 -4.57 3.61
N HIS A 187 -11.73 -3.53 2.89
CA HIS A 187 -12.20 -3.28 1.52
C HIS A 187 -11.79 -4.38 0.54
N THR A 188 -10.58 -4.91 0.70
CA THR A 188 -10.08 -6.07 -0.07
C THR A 188 -10.98 -7.28 0.16
N MET A 189 -11.23 -7.66 1.41
CA MET A 189 -12.05 -8.82 1.75
C MET A 189 -13.49 -8.64 1.26
N GLU A 190 -14.07 -7.44 1.36
CA GLU A 190 -15.39 -7.12 0.82
C GLU A 190 -15.42 -7.24 -0.72
N THR A 191 -14.37 -6.79 -1.40
CA THR A 191 -14.25 -6.88 -2.86
C THR A 191 -14.14 -8.33 -3.33
N LEU A 192 -13.27 -9.12 -2.70
CA LEU A 192 -13.12 -10.55 -2.99
C LEU A 192 -14.42 -11.32 -2.68
N SER A 193 -15.12 -10.97 -1.59
CA SER A 193 -16.41 -11.59 -1.24
C SER A 193 -17.50 -11.30 -2.27
N ARG A 194 -17.54 -10.09 -2.83
CA ARG A 194 -18.47 -9.76 -3.93
C ARG A 194 -18.17 -10.53 -5.21
N ARG A 195 -16.89 -10.79 -5.49
CA ARG A 195 -16.45 -11.51 -6.70
C ARG A 195 -16.64 -13.02 -6.61
N TYR A 196 -16.11 -13.63 -5.55
CA TYR A 196 -16.05 -15.09 -5.42
C TYR A 196 -17.23 -15.67 -4.61
N GLY A 197 -17.98 -14.83 -3.90
CA GLY A 197 -19.09 -15.25 -3.06
C GLY A 197 -18.67 -15.65 -1.65
N THR A 198 -19.60 -15.55 -0.71
CA THR A 198 -19.36 -15.75 0.72
C THR A 198 -18.94 -17.18 1.06
N ALA A 199 -19.53 -18.18 0.40
CA ALA A 199 -19.20 -19.59 0.62
C ALA A 199 -17.73 -19.90 0.27
N PHE A 200 -17.26 -19.40 -0.88
CA PHE A 200 -15.87 -19.56 -1.29
C PHE A 200 -14.90 -18.87 -0.33
N MET A 201 -15.19 -17.62 0.06
CA MET A 201 -14.34 -16.87 0.99
C MET A 201 -14.29 -17.49 2.38
N ALA A 202 -15.35 -18.18 2.83
CA ALA A 202 -15.38 -18.85 4.13
C ALA A 202 -14.51 -20.12 4.16
N SER A 203 -14.34 -20.82 3.03
CA SER A 203 -13.55 -22.05 2.94
C SER A 203 -12.13 -21.84 2.40
N THR A 204 -11.83 -20.68 1.82
CA THR A 204 -10.55 -20.40 1.17
C THR A 204 -9.66 -19.55 2.07
N ARG A 205 -8.43 -20.04 2.35
CA ARG A 205 -7.45 -19.27 3.10
C ARG A 205 -7.03 -18.03 2.30
N VAL A 206 -6.92 -16.88 2.97
CA VAL A 206 -6.35 -15.65 2.40
C VAL A 206 -5.02 -15.37 3.08
N GLU A 207 -3.96 -15.21 2.29
CA GLU A 207 -2.61 -14.86 2.76
C GLU A 207 -2.21 -13.48 2.22
N PHE A 208 -1.57 -12.66 3.06
CA PHE A 208 -1.14 -11.32 2.68
C PHE A 208 0.38 -11.27 2.45
N VAL A 209 0.78 -10.57 1.40
CA VAL A 209 2.16 -10.24 1.07
C VAL A 209 2.27 -8.72 1.01
N LEU A 210 3.12 -8.12 1.84
CA LEU A 210 3.33 -6.67 1.87
C LEU A 210 4.68 -6.30 1.26
N THR A 211 4.70 -5.21 0.50
CA THR A 211 5.95 -4.63 0.00
C THR A 211 6.61 -3.74 1.05
N CYS A 212 7.93 -3.57 0.93
CA CYS A 212 8.69 -2.58 1.67
C CYS A 212 9.89 -2.06 0.88
N PRO A 213 10.35 -0.81 1.12
CA PRO A 213 11.56 -0.31 0.49
C PRO A 213 12.76 -1.22 0.83
N ALA A 214 13.65 -1.44 -0.14
CA ALA A 214 14.83 -2.29 0.08
C ALA A 214 15.76 -1.74 1.18
N VAL A 215 15.84 -0.41 1.27
CA VAL A 215 16.70 0.29 2.24
C VAL A 215 16.12 0.40 3.66
N TRP A 216 14.92 -0.14 3.90
CA TRP A 216 14.33 -0.05 5.25
C TRP A 216 15.14 -0.81 6.29
N SER A 217 15.33 -0.17 7.44
CA SER A 217 15.92 -0.82 8.61
C SER A 217 15.04 -1.97 9.12
N ASP A 218 15.64 -2.89 9.88
CA ASP A 218 14.90 -3.98 10.54
C ASP A 218 13.81 -3.45 11.47
N ALA A 219 14.05 -2.30 12.12
CA ALA A 219 13.06 -1.62 12.94
C ALA A 219 11.84 -1.15 12.13
N ALA A 220 12.07 -0.60 10.93
CA ALA A 220 11.00 -0.17 10.03
C ALA A 220 10.21 -1.37 9.49
N LYS A 221 10.89 -2.42 9.01
CA LYS A 221 10.27 -3.69 8.57
C LYS A 221 9.42 -4.30 9.69
N HIS A 222 9.95 -4.34 10.91
CA HIS A 222 9.23 -4.87 12.07
C HIS A 222 7.98 -4.05 12.40
N ARG A 223 8.06 -2.71 12.38
CA ARG A 223 6.91 -1.84 12.65
C ARG A 223 5.83 -1.94 11.57
N THR A 224 6.21 -2.12 10.31
CA THR A 224 5.26 -2.40 9.22
C THR A 224 4.54 -3.72 9.44
N LEU A 225 5.29 -4.78 9.77
CA LEU A 225 4.71 -6.09 10.08
C LEU A 225 3.76 -6.01 11.28
N LEU A 226 4.17 -5.34 12.36
CA LEU A 226 3.34 -5.13 13.55
C LEU A 226 2.03 -4.39 13.23
N ALA A 227 2.08 -3.38 12.36
CA ALA A 227 0.88 -2.67 11.93
C ALA A 227 -0.06 -3.57 11.10
N ALA A 228 0.50 -4.41 10.22
CA ALA A 228 -0.27 -5.37 9.43
C ALA A 228 -0.92 -6.48 10.28
N GLU A 229 -0.21 -6.96 11.30
CA GLU A 229 -0.74 -7.89 12.30
C GLU A 229 -1.91 -7.28 13.07
N ARG A 230 -1.77 -6.03 13.56
CA ARG A 230 -2.84 -5.30 14.24
C ARG A 230 -4.03 -5.00 13.33
N ALA A 231 -3.78 -4.80 12.04
CA ALA A 231 -4.82 -4.70 11.02
C ALA A 231 -5.51 -6.04 10.73
N GLY A 232 -5.03 -7.14 11.32
CA GLY A 232 -5.52 -8.50 11.19
C GLY A 232 -5.39 -9.05 9.78
N MET A 233 -4.29 -8.73 9.09
CA MET A 233 -3.91 -9.35 7.81
C MET A 233 -3.34 -10.77 7.98
N GLY A 234 -3.10 -11.20 9.21
CA GLY A 234 -2.55 -12.52 9.55
C GLY A 234 -1.80 -12.46 10.88
N GLN A 235 -1.41 -13.61 11.41
CA GLN A 235 -0.52 -13.67 12.56
C GLN A 235 0.94 -13.46 12.15
N ARG A 236 1.80 -13.22 13.15
CA ARG A 236 3.24 -13.12 12.96
C ARG A 236 3.79 -14.41 12.32
N GLY A 237 4.46 -14.28 11.18
CA GLY A 237 5.00 -15.41 10.40
C GLY A 237 4.07 -15.94 9.32
N GLU A 238 2.80 -15.53 9.30
CA GLU A 238 1.88 -15.81 8.18
C GLU A 238 1.95 -14.70 7.11
N ILE A 239 2.16 -13.46 7.54
CA ILE A 239 2.34 -12.32 6.65
C ILE A 239 3.72 -12.38 6.04
N ARG A 240 3.80 -12.38 4.71
CA ARG A 240 5.07 -12.36 3.99
C ARG A 240 5.43 -10.92 3.65
N MET A 241 6.71 -10.61 3.71
CA MET A 241 7.26 -9.34 3.22
C MET A 241 8.08 -9.63 1.98
N VAL A 242 8.01 -8.73 0.99
CA VAL A 242 8.89 -8.70 -0.18
C VAL A 242 9.42 -7.28 -0.32
N SER A 243 10.62 -7.09 -0.87
CA SER A 243 11.03 -5.72 -1.18
C SER A 243 10.26 -5.19 -2.40
N GLU A 244 9.98 -3.88 -2.41
CA GLU A 244 9.37 -3.17 -3.54
C GLU A 244 10.10 -3.44 -4.86
N PRO A 245 11.45 -3.31 -4.94
CA PRO A 245 12.12 -3.56 -6.20
C PRO A 245 12.18 -5.04 -6.60
N GLU A 246 12.14 -6.01 -5.67
CA GLU A 246 11.98 -7.43 -6.03
C GLU A 246 10.59 -7.67 -6.63
N ALA A 247 9.54 -7.14 -6.00
CA ALA A 247 8.17 -7.27 -6.51
C ALA A 247 8.04 -6.67 -7.91
N ALA A 248 8.62 -5.48 -8.12
CA ALA A 248 8.69 -4.82 -9.42
C ALA A 248 9.47 -5.65 -10.45
N ALA A 249 10.65 -6.16 -10.10
CA ALA A 249 11.46 -7.00 -10.97
C ALA A 249 10.71 -8.26 -11.41
N VAL A 250 10.13 -9.00 -10.46
CA VAL A 250 9.40 -10.25 -10.75
C VAL A 250 8.23 -10.00 -11.68
N TYR A 251 7.43 -8.96 -11.43
CA TYR A 251 6.29 -8.61 -12.28
C TYR A 251 6.74 -8.18 -13.68
N THR A 252 7.67 -7.23 -13.78
CA THR A 252 8.16 -6.71 -15.05
C THR A 252 8.77 -7.82 -15.91
N LEU A 253 9.61 -8.68 -15.33
CA LEU A 253 10.24 -9.78 -16.06
C LEU A 253 9.22 -10.84 -16.52
N LYS A 254 8.18 -11.12 -15.71
CA LYS A 254 7.06 -11.98 -16.11
C LYS A 254 6.30 -11.38 -17.30
N VAL A 255 5.95 -10.10 -17.25
CA VAL A 255 5.17 -9.42 -18.31
C VAL A 255 5.98 -9.25 -19.60
N MET A 256 7.28 -8.96 -19.49
CA MET A 256 8.18 -8.87 -20.65
C MET A 256 8.41 -10.23 -21.34
N GLY A 257 7.95 -11.34 -20.76
CA GLY A 257 8.11 -12.69 -21.31
C GLY A 257 9.57 -13.12 -21.46
N GLY A 258 10.48 -12.55 -20.66
CA GLY A 258 11.92 -12.80 -20.76
C GLY A 258 12.59 -12.26 -22.04
N GLY A 259 11.98 -11.30 -22.74
CA GLY A 259 12.56 -10.72 -23.96
C GLY A 259 14.01 -10.26 -23.80
N SER A 260 14.91 -10.78 -24.66
CA SER A 260 16.37 -10.54 -24.74
C SER A 260 17.25 -10.91 -23.54
N LEU A 261 16.68 -11.13 -22.35
CA LEU A 261 17.45 -11.36 -21.14
C LEU A 261 17.96 -12.80 -21.05
N VAL A 262 19.23 -12.97 -20.70
CA VAL A 262 19.88 -14.27 -20.51
C VAL A 262 20.39 -14.44 -19.08
N VAL A 263 20.61 -15.69 -18.67
CA VAL A 263 21.25 -15.98 -17.38
C VAL A 263 22.63 -15.34 -17.36
N GLY A 264 22.92 -14.58 -16.30
CA GLY A 264 24.13 -13.78 -16.17
C GLY A 264 23.95 -12.29 -16.44
N ASP A 265 22.86 -11.88 -17.09
CA ASP A 265 22.56 -10.47 -17.30
C ASP A 265 22.30 -9.75 -15.99
N HIS A 266 22.67 -8.47 -15.98
CA HIS A 266 22.42 -7.56 -14.89
C HIS A 266 21.40 -6.52 -15.32
N PHE A 267 20.46 -6.20 -14.43
CA PHE A 267 19.51 -5.12 -14.64
C PHE A 267 19.38 -4.29 -13.37
N VAL A 268 18.97 -3.04 -13.53
CA VAL A 268 18.75 -2.11 -12.42
C VAL A 268 17.26 -1.84 -12.32
N VAL A 269 16.74 -1.94 -11.10
CA VAL A 269 15.40 -1.42 -10.76
C VAL A 269 15.60 -0.05 -10.13
N CYS A 270 15.01 0.96 -10.75
CA CYS A 270 14.89 2.31 -10.20
C CYS A 270 13.43 2.52 -9.79
N ASP A 271 13.14 2.38 -8.50
CA ASP A 271 11.83 2.64 -7.93
C ASP A 271 11.77 4.09 -7.44
N ALA A 272 11.28 4.98 -8.30
CA ALA A 272 11.14 6.40 -8.01
C ALA A 272 9.72 6.73 -7.49
N GLY A 273 9.48 6.38 -6.24
CA GLY A 273 8.19 6.52 -5.59
C GLY A 273 7.85 7.95 -5.12
N GLY A 274 6.81 8.03 -4.29
CA GLY A 274 6.38 9.29 -3.69
C GLY A 274 7.24 9.76 -2.53
N GLY A 275 7.76 8.83 -1.72
CA GLY A 275 8.57 9.15 -0.54
C GLY A 275 10.03 8.74 -0.63
N THR A 276 10.31 7.65 -1.33
CA THR A 276 11.67 7.12 -1.52
C THR A 276 11.97 7.04 -3.01
N VAL A 277 13.26 7.14 -3.34
CA VAL A 277 13.79 6.63 -4.59
C VAL A 277 14.79 5.55 -4.22
N ASP A 278 14.60 4.34 -4.72
CA ASP A 278 15.41 3.17 -4.42
C ASP A 278 16.02 2.62 -5.72
N LEU A 279 17.34 2.40 -5.72
CA LEU A 279 18.08 1.78 -6.81
C LEU A 279 18.70 0.47 -6.33
N ILE A 280 18.47 -0.60 -7.09
CA ILE A 280 19.06 -1.90 -6.82
C ILE A 280 19.42 -2.60 -8.13
N ALA A 281 20.56 -3.30 -8.11
CA ALA A 281 21.03 -4.07 -9.25
C ALA A 281 20.86 -5.56 -8.98
N TYR A 282 20.25 -6.27 -9.91
CA TYR A 282 20.05 -7.72 -9.85
C TYR A 282 20.80 -8.41 -10.98
N LYS A 283 21.27 -9.62 -10.69
CA LYS A 283 21.79 -10.57 -11.67
C LYS A 283 20.80 -11.71 -11.86
N ILE A 284 20.53 -12.07 -13.11
CA ILE A 284 19.65 -13.19 -13.44
C ILE A 284 20.37 -14.51 -13.21
N LYS A 285 19.81 -15.37 -12.36
CA LYS A 285 20.34 -16.71 -12.03
C LYS A 285 19.60 -17.83 -12.74
N SER A 286 18.33 -17.61 -13.03
CA SER A 286 17.48 -18.53 -13.77
C SER A 286 16.32 -17.73 -14.36
N LEU A 287 15.88 -18.08 -15.56
CA LEU A 287 14.68 -17.51 -16.18
C LEU A 287 13.42 -18.33 -15.85
N HIS A 288 13.56 -19.63 -15.60
CA HIS A 288 12.44 -20.55 -15.35
C HIS A 288 12.78 -21.59 -14.26
N PRO A 289 12.28 -21.43 -13.02
CA PRO A 289 11.60 -20.25 -12.50
C PRO A 289 12.54 -19.05 -12.46
N LEU A 290 11.99 -17.84 -12.54
CA LEU A 290 12.78 -16.62 -12.41
C LEU A 290 13.48 -16.60 -11.04
N ARG A 291 14.81 -16.45 -11.05
CA ARG A 291 15.61 -16.25 -9.85
C ARG A 291 16.61 -15.14 -10.11
N VAL A 292 16.69 -14.23 -9.16
CA VAL A 292 17.63 -13.10 -9.18
C VAL A 292 18.47 -13.10 -7.92
N GLU A 293 19.69 -12.58 -8.01
CA GLU A 293 20.53 -12.27 -6.84
C GLU A 293 20.95 -10.80 -6.90
N GLU A 294 21.05 -10.14 -5.75
CA GLU A 294 21.57 -8.77 -5.69
C GLU A 294 23.03 -8.75 -6.21
N SER A 295 23.29 -7.86 -7.16
CA SER A 295 24.65 -7.61 -7.70
C SER A 295 25.42 -6.61 -6.85
N ALA A 296 24.70 -5.70 -6.21
CA ALA A 296 25.23 -4.70 -5.30
C ALA A 296 24.14 -4.37 -4.27
N VAL A 297 24.58 -3.92 -3.08
CA VAL A 297 23.66 -3.46 -2.04
C VAL A 297 22.83 -2.31 -2.59
N GLY A 298 21.50 -2.41 -2.43
CA GLY A 298 20.59 -1.35 -2.83
C GLY A 298 20.90 -0.02 -2.12
N THR A 299 20.70 1.07 -2.84
CA THR A 299 20.81 2.43 -2.28
C THR A 299 19.49 3.15 -2.45
N GLY A 300 19.24 4.15 -1.62
CA GLY A 300 17.99 4.89 -1.70
C GLY A 300 18.04 6.18 -0.91
N GLY A 301 17.08 7.04 -1.18
CA GLY A 301 17.01 8.37 -0.58
C GLY A 301 15.58 8.84 -0.38
N LEU A 302 15.40 9.77 0.57
CA LEU A 302 14.16 10.53 0.72
C LEU A 302 14.12 11.67 -0.30
N CYS A 303 13.96 11.30 -1.56
CA CYS A 303 13.88 12.22 -2.70
C CYS A 303 12.69 11.91 -3.64
N GLY A 304 11.67 11.21 -3.14
CA GLY A 304 10.47 10.89 -3.90
C GLY A 304 9.60 12.11 -4.28
N SER A 305 8.66 11.89 -5.19
CA SER A 305 7.89 12.96 -5.85
C SER A 305 6.97 13.78 -4.93
N ALA A 306 6.61 13.29 -3.74
CA ALA A 306 5.87 14.06 -2.75
C ALA A 306 6.71 15.25 -2.25
N PHE A 307 8.03 15.14 -2.22
CA PHE A 307 8.91 16.24 -1.81
C PHE A 307 8.92 17.41 -2.77
N LEU A 308 8.62 17.18 -4.05
CA LEU A 308 8.39 18.26 -5.02
C LEU A 308 7.16 19.10 -4.62
N ASN A 309 6.13 18.50 -4.00
CA ASN A 309 4.95 19.23 -3.53
C ASN A 309 5.26 20.11 -2.33
N TYR A 310 6.01 19.57 -1.36
CA TYR A 310 6.43 20.33 -0.19
C TYR A 310 7.36 21.49 -0.60
N ARG A 311 8.26 21.26 -1.56
CA ARG A 311 9.14 22.30 -2.11
C ARG A 311 8.37 23.36 -2.89
N PHE A 312 7.35 22.97 -3.66
CA PHE A 312 6.44 23.91 -4.30
C PHE A 312 5.69 24.78 -3.27
N GLU A 313 5.18 24.18 -2.19
CA GLU A 313 4.55 24.92 -1.10
C GLU A 313 5.50 25.96 -0.49
N GLU A 314 6.72 25.54 -0.15
CA GLU A 314 7.74 26.43 0.39
C GLU A 314 8.13 27.54 -0.59
N HIS A 315 8.27 27.22 -1.88
CA HIS A 315 8.55 28.20 -2.92
C HIS A 315 7.46 29.28 -2.99
N VAL A 316 6.18 28.89 -2.97
CA VAL A 316 5.05 29.84 -2.95
C VAL A 316 5.04 30.67 -1.66
N ARG A 317 5.33 30.04 -0.50
CA ARG A 317 5.40 30.72 0.80
C ARG A 317 6.49 31.79 0.83
N ASN A 318 7.66 31.49 0.28
CA ASN A 318 8.77 32.44 0.20
C ASN A 318 8.45 33.60 -0.76
N ARG A 319 7.79 33.31 -1.89
CA ARG A 319 7.44 34.33 -2.88
C ARG A 319 6.34 35.29 -2.42
N LEU A 320 5.33 34.80 -1.68
CA LEU A 320 4.25 35.64 -1.16
C LEU A 320 4.59 36.35 0.17
N GLY A 321 5.60 35.84 0.88
CA GLY A 321 5.90 36.19 2.26
C GLY A 321 5.13 35.31 3.25
N HIS A 322 5.81 34.87 4.31
CA HIS A 322 5.32 33.86 5.26
C HIS A 322 3.95 34.21 5.86
N ALA A 323 3.78 35.43 6.37
CA ALA A 323 2.53 35.86 7.01
C ALA A 323 1.34 35.86 6.03
N ARG A 324 1.56 36.35 4.80
CA ARG A 324 0.52 36.38 3.75
C ARG A 324 0.14 34.99 3.28
N PHE A 325 1.13 34.11 3.14
CA PHE A 325 0.87 32.71 2.79
C PHE A 325 0.04 32.02 3.87
N ASP A 326 0.39 32.20 5.15
CA ASP A 326 -0.31 31.58 6.28
C ASP A 326 -1.74 32.09 6.42
N GLU A 327 -1.95 33.40 6.21
CA GLU A 327 -3.27 34.00 6.12
C GLU A 327 -4.07 33.42 4.94
N MET A 328 -3.49 33.35 3.74
CA MET A 328 -4.14 32.77 2.55
C MET A 328 -4.51 31.31 2.76
N LYS A 329 -3.61 30.51 3.34
CA LYS A 329 -3.84 29.08 3.59
C LYS A 329 -4.99 28.85 4.58
N THR A 330 -5.13 29.77 5.54
CA THR A 330 -6.18 29.74 6.57
C THR A 330 -7.52 30.24 6.04
N LEU A 331 -7.55 31.43 5.41
CA LEU A 331 -8.78 32.08 4.94
C LEU A 331 -9.29 31.50 3.61
N LYS A 332 -8.39 30.97 2.77
CA LYS A 332 -8.69 30.47 1.42
C LYS A 332 -8.13 29.07 1.20
N ALA A 333 -8.34 28.17 2.17
CA ALA A 333 -7.87 26.78 2.11
C ALA A 333 -8.23 26.06 0.79
N LYS A 334 -9.43 26.27 0.26
CA LYS A 334 -9.86 25.70 -1.03
C LYS A 334 -9.01 26.18 -2.20
N THR A 335 -8.67 27.47 -2.25
CA THR A 335 -7.81 28.04 -3.30
C THR A 335 -6.41 27.43 -3.24
N TRP A 336 -5.84 27.28 -2.03
CA TRP A 336 -4.56 26.61 -1.86
C TRP A 336 -4.59 25.16 -2.36
N GLN A 337 -5.63 24.40 -1.98
CA GLN A 337 -5.79 23.00 -2.43
C GLN A 337 -5.95 22.90 -3.95
N MET A 338 -6.68 23.83 -4.59
CA MET A 338 -6.78 23.86 -6.06
C MET A 338 -5.43 24.11 -6.71
N GLY A 339 -4.64 25.07 -6.21
CA GLY A 339 -3.29 25.35 -6.72
C GLY A 339 -2.35 24.17 -6.54
N LEU A 340 -2.35 23.54 -5.36
CA LEU A 340 -1.54 22.36 -5.09
C LEU A 340 -1.96 21.17 -5.96
N LYS A 341 -3.26 20.96 -6.17
CA LYS A 341 -3.78 19.92 -7.06
C LYS A 341 -3.35 20.16 -8.51
N TYR A 342 -3.43 21.40 -8.99
CA TYR A 342 -2.97 21.77 -10.33
C TYR A 342 -1.46 21.53 -10.49
N PHE A 343 -0.67 21.87 -9.47
CA PHE A 343 0.76 21.53 -9.47
C PHE A 343 0.98 20.01 -9.54
N GLU A 344 0.32 19.22 -8.69
CA GLU A 344 0.50 17.77 -8.60
C GLU A 344 0.07 17.01 -9.86
N GLU A 345 -1.06 17.40 -10.45
CA GLU A 345 -1.69 16.66 -11.55
C GLU A 345 -1.27 17.19 -12.93
N PHE A 346 -0.85 18.45 -13.02
CA PHE A 346 -0.52 19.08 -14.29
C PHE A 346 0.94 19.56 -14.34
N VAL A 347 1.31 20.59 -13.58
CA VAL A 347 2.63 21.25 -13.72
C VAL A 347 3.77 20.26 -13.49
N LYS A 348 3.72 19.49 -12.41
CA LYS A 348 4.77 18.53 -12.04
C LYS A 348 4.92 17.39 -13.05
N ARG A 349 3.82 16.95 -13.68
CA ARG A 349 3.81 15.77 -14.56
C ARG A 349 4.15 16.09 -16.01
N ASN A 350 3.88 17.33 -16.42
CA ASN A 350 4.16 17.83 -17.76
C ASN A 350 5.36 18.79 -17.76
N PHE A 351 6.19 18.77 -16.72
CA PHE A 351 7.40 19.59 -16.69
C PHE A 351 8.38 19.08 -17.73
N ASP A 352 8.82 19.99 -18.58
CA ASP A 352 9.81 19.75 -19.63
C ASP A 352 10.86 20.86 -19.53
N GLU A 353 12.12 20.47 -19.30
CA GLU A 353 13.24 21.40 -19.13
C GLU A 353 13.54 22.20 -20.40
N GLU A 354 13.29 21.64 -21.58
CA GLU A 354 13.53 22.31 -22.86
C GLU A 354 12.46 23.37 -23.15
N GLU A 355 11.20 23.10 -22.79
CA GLU A 355 10.08 24.03 -22.99
C GLU A 355 9.94 25.09 -21.88
N HIS A 356 10.40 24.80 -20.65
CA HIS A 356 10.16 25.61 -19.46
C HIS A 356 11.42 26.27 -18.89
N GLN A 357 12.30 26.80 -19.75
CA GLN A 357 13.43 27.63 -19.32
C GLN A 357 12.99 28.80 -18.42
N GLU A 358 13.85 29.13 -17.45
CA GLU A 358 13.62 30.16 -16.42
C GLU A 358 13.01 31.44 -17.00
N VAL A 359 11.76 31.73 -16.62
CA VAL A 359 11.16 33.04 -16.87
C VAL A 359 11.76 34.01 -15.86
N HIS A 360 12.73 34.81 -16.32
CA HIS A 360 13.15 36.00 -15.59
C HIS A 360 11.93 36.90 -15.39
N VAL A 361 11.46 36.98 -14.14
CA VAL A 361 10.43 37.95 -13.75
C VAL A 361 11.13 39.30 -13.62
N PRO A 362 10.70 40.34 -14.37
CA PRO A 362 11.31 41.67 -14.35
C PRO A 362 11.36 42.31 -12.96
#